data_AF-A0A561T7R1-F1
#
_entry.id   AF-A0A561T7R1-F1
#
_cell.length_a   1.000
_cell.length_b   1.000
_cell.length_c   1.000
_cell.angle_alpha   90.00
_cell.angle_beta   90.00
_cell.angle_gamma   90.00
#
_symmetry.space_group_name_H-M   'P 1'
#
loop_
_entity.id
_entity.type
_entity.pdbx_description
1 polymer ?
#
loop_
_entity_poly.entity_id
_entity_poly.type
_entity_poly.pdbx_seq_one_letter_code
_entity_poly.pdbx_strand_id
1 'polypeptide(L)'
;MDVSTFYALFSTTCFTLVGLWWNVVQSHADWMRDRRLRRVVGGIYLSFLLPAVMGLFAQVGGTEQPSIWRGAFIALSVIGCASTLRLLARARGHHFLIWQQAAAALLYALIAVVGAFPDLARHVDLRPIQTEALLLIVLIILAHALVWRYMAGEGRAGEEA
;
A
#
# COMPACT_ATOMS: atom_id res chain seq x y z
N MET A 1 -14.92 17.69 3.71
CA MET A 1 -14.82 17.01 2.40
C MET A 1 -15.64 15.74 2.48
N ASP A 2 -16.45 15.43 1.47
CA ASP A 2 -17.17 14.16 1.41
C ASP A 2 -16.18 13.00 1.17
N VAL A 3 -16.50 11.83 1.70
CA VAL A 3 -15.68 10.63 1.62
C VAL A 3 -15.44 10.21 0.17
N SER A 4 -16.44 10.40 -0.72
CA SER A 4 -16.26 10.12 -2.15
C SER A 4 -15.18 11.00 -2.78
N THR A 5 -15.16 12.29 -2.44
CA THR A 5 -14.16 13.25 -2.93
C THR A 5 -12.76 12.90 -2.42
N PHE A 6 -12.65 12.50 -1.15
CA PHE A 6 -11.38 12.03 -0.60
C PHE A 6 -10.84 10.83 -1.39
N TYR A 7 -11.66 9.80 -1.60
CA TYR A 7 -11.21 8.60 -2.32
C TYR A 7 -10.92 8.84 -3.80
N ALA A 8 -11.63 9.77 -4.44
CA ALA A 8 -11.33 10.23 -5.79
C ALA A 8 -9.93 10.85 -5.86
N LEU A 9 -9.67 11.86 -5.04
CA LEU A 9 -8.36 12.53 -4.99
C LEU A 9 -7.25 11.56 -4.58
N PHE A 10 -7.49 10.75 -3.54
CA PHE A 10 -6.54 9.76 -3.05
C PHE A 10 -6.17 8.74 -4.13
N SER A 11 -7.17 8.19 -4.82
CA SER A 11 -6.96 7.25 -5.92
C SER A 11 -6.16 7.89 -7.05
N THR A 12 -6.55 9.11 -7.47
CA THR A 12 -5.83 9.86 -8.50
C THR A 12 -4.38 10.08 -8.12
N THR A 13 -4.10 10.56 -6.90
CA THR A 13 -2.73 10.74 -6.41
C THR A 13 -1.94 9.44 -6.40
N CYS A 14 -2.53 8.34 -5.94
CA CYS A 14 -1.84 7.04 -5.93
C CYS A 14 -1.53 6.54 -7.35
N PHE A 15 -2.45 6.67 -8.31
CA PHE A 15 -2.17 6.33 -9.72
C PHE A 15 -1.10 7.24 -10.33
N THR A 16 -1.08 8.52 -9.99
CA THR A 16 0.00 9.43 -10.40
C THR A 16 1.34 8.96 -9.85
N LEU A 17 1.42 8.59 -8.57
CA LEU A 17 2.64 8.04 -7.96
C LEU A 17 3.08 6.73 -8.63
N VAL A 18 2.14 5.85 -8.96
CA VAL A 18 2.42 4.64 -9.77
C VAL A 18 3.05 5.00 -11.11
N GLY A 19 2.49 5.98 -11.82
CA GLY A 19 3.00 6.46 -13.09
C GLY A 19 4.40 7.07 -12.99
N LEU A 20 4.62 7.91 -11.98
CA LEU A 20 5.94 8.50 -11.68
C LEU A 20 6.97 7.43 -11.34
N TRP A 21 6.61 6.46 -10.50
CA TRP A 21 7.48 5.33 -10.17
C TRP A 21 7.84 4.52 -11.41
N TRP A 22 6.87 4.25 -12.29
CA TRP A 22 7.11 3.54 -13.55
C TRP A 22 8.10 4.28 -14.45
N ASN A 23 8.06 5.61 -14.50
CA ASN A 23 9.03 6.41 -15.22
C ASN A 23 10.46 6.25 -14.66
N VAL A 24 10.61 6.27 -13.34
CA VAL A 24 11.90 6.03 -12.65
C VAL A 24 12.44 4.63 -12.93
N VAL A 25 11.56 3.62 -12.97
CA VAL A 25 11.95 2.24 -13.27
C VAL A 25 12.38 2.07 -14.72
N GLN A 26 11.69 2.72 -15.66
CA GLN A 26 12.07 2.71 -17.07
C GLN A 26 13.44 3.35 -17.30
N SER A 27 13.77 4.44 -16.59
CA SER A 27 15.09 5.07 -16.69
C SER A 27 16.22 4.22 -16.08
N HIS A 28 15.88 3.20 -15.28
CA HIS A 28 16.82 2.27 -14.66
C HIS A 28 16.50 0.82 -15.02
N ALA A 29 16.45 0.52 -16.32
CA ALA A 29 16.08 -0.80 -16.84
C ALA A 29 16.92 -1.96 -16.25
N ASP A 30 18.16 -1.70 -15.83
CA ASP A 30 19.03 -2.69 -15.19
C ASP A 30 18.47 -3.22 -13.86
N TRP A 31 17.64 -2.43 -13.15
CA TRP A 31 16.95 -2.90 -11.94
C TRP A 31 15.97 -4.03 -12.23
N MET A 32 15.42 -4.10 -13.45
CA MET A 32 14.52 -5.18 -13.87
C MET A 32 15.25 -6.46 -14.27
N ARG A 33 16.57 -6.37 -14.56
CA ARG A 33 17.41 -7.52 -14.89
C ARG A 33 17.80 -8.31 -13.64
N ASP A 34 18.11 -7.62 -12.54
CA ASP A 34 18.35 -8.28 -11.25
C ASP A 34 17.05 -8.73 -10.58
N ARG A 35 16.94 -10.03 -10.31
CA ARG A 35 15.78 -10.64 -9.61
C ARG A 35 15.56 -10.07 -8.21
N ARG A 36 16.59 -9.55 -7.52
CA ARG A 36 16.47 -8.93 -6.20
C ARG A 36 15.87 -7.54 -6.32
N LEU A 37 16.46 -6.68 -7.15
CA LEU A 37 15.97 -5.31 -7.38
C LEU A 37 14.56 -5.29 -7.99
N ARG A 38 14.29 -6.16 -8.98
CA ARG A 38 12.95 -6.28 -9.59
C ARG A 38 11.84 -6.55 -8.57
N ARG A 39 12.13 -7.30 -7.51
CA ARG A 39 11.16 -7.57 -6.43
C ARG A 39 10.92 -6.36 -5.54
N VAL A 40 11.98 -5.61 -5.21
CA VAL A 40 11.86 -4.37 -4.42
C VAL A 40 11.06 -3.33 -5.21
N VAL A 41 11.41 -3.15 -6.48
CA VAL A 41 10.71 -2.25 -7.41
C VAL A 41 9.24 -2.62 -7.58
N GLY A 42 8.94 -3.91 -7.76
CA GLY A 42 7.58 -4.43 -7.83
C GLY A 42 6.80 -4.25 -6.51
N GLY A 43 7.49 -4.38 -5.37
CA GLY A 43 6.90 -4.11 -4.05
C GLY A 43 6.49 -2.65 -3.89
N ILE A 44 7.37 -1.71 -4.27
CA ILE A 44 7.05 -0.27 -4.27
C ILE A 44 5.88 0.04 -5.20
N TYR A 45 5.89 -0.50 -6.42
CA TYR A 45 4.79 -0.35 -7.37
C TYR A 45 3.46 -0.81 -6.76
N LEU A 46 3.45 -1.98 -6.12
CA LEU A 46 2.25 -2.53 -5.50
C LEU A 46 1.79 -1.72 -4.28
N SER A 47 2.73 -1.09 -3.57
CA SER A 47 2.46 -0.22 -2.41
C SER A 47 1.64 1.02 -2.77
N PHE A 48 1.72 1.48 -4.03
CA PHE A 48 0.90 2.58 -4.55
C PHE A 48 -0.33 2.10 -5.31
N LEU A 49 -0.20 1.00 -6.06
CA LEU A 49 -1.30 0.47 -6.87
C LEU A 49 -2.45 -0.06 -6.00
N LEU A 50 -2.15 -0.82 -4.94
CA LEU A 50 -3.20 -1.38 -4.08
C LEU A 50 -4.06 -0.28 -3.44
N PRO A 51 -3.49 0.75 -2.78
CA PRO A 51 -4.29 1.87 -2.28
C PRO A 51 -5.09 2.58 -3.37
N ALA A 52 -4.53 2.76 -4.58
CA ALA A 52 -5.22 3.40 -5.69
C ALA A 52 -6.50 2.64 -6.07
N VAL A 53 -6.37 1.32 -6.27
CA VAL A 53 -7.49 0.46 -6.63
C VAL A 53 -8.51 0.36 -5.50
N MET A 54 -8.06 0.29 -4.24
CA MET A 54 -8.95 0.38 -3.07
C MET A 54 -9.75 1.69 -3.10
N GLY A 55 -9.10 2.82 -3.40
CA GLY A 55 -9.80 4.10 -3.55
C GLY A 55 -10.83 4.13 -4.67
N LEU A 56 -10.61 3.44 -5.80
CA LEU A 56 -11.64 3.29 -6.85
C LEU A 56 -12.83 2.46 -6.37
N PHE A 57 -12.58 1.32 -5.71
CA PHE A 57 -13.67 0.49 -5.19
C PHE A 57 -14.50 1.20 -4.13
N ALA A 58 -13.88 2.03 -3.30
CA ALA A 58 -14.59 2.86 -2.34
C ALA A 58 -15.51 3.89 -3.02
N GLN A 59 -15.12 4.44 -4.17
CA GLN A 59 -15.98 5.31 -4.97
C GLN A 59 -17.16 4.56 -5.60
N VAL A 60 -16.92 3.33 -6.09
CA VAL A 60 -17.97 2.50 -6.71
C VAL A 60 -18.99 2.01 -5.69
N GLY A 61 -18.53 1.53 -4.52
CA GLY A 61 -19.42 1.00 -3.49
C GLY A 61 -20.13 2.08 -2.67
N GLY A 62 -19.46 3.21 -2.44
CA GLY A 62 -20.01 4.35 -1.71
C GLY A 62 -20.65 3.99 -0.36
N THR A 63 -21.66 4.77 0.03
CA THR A 63 -22.51 4.47 1.21
C THR A 63 -23.70 3.57 0.89
N GLU A 64 -24.13 3.54 -0.37
CA GLU A 64 -25.31 2.80 -0.83
C GLU A 64 -25.08 1.29 -0.92
N GLN A 65 -23.87 0.85 -1.29
CA GLN A 65 -23.53 -0.57 -1.44
C GLN A 65 -22.20 -0.92 -0.74
N PRO A 66 -22.19 -0.97 0.61
CA PRO A 66 -20.96 -1.20 1.36
C PRO A 66 -20.29 -2.55 1.08
N SER A 67 -21.05 -3.55 0.62
CA SER A 67 -20.54 -4.88 0.31
C SER A 67 -19.47 -4.88 -0.79
N ILE A 68 -19.60 -4.00 -1.80
CA ILE A 68 -18.68 -3.93 -2.94
C ILE A 68 -17.29 -3.50 -2.49
N TRP A 69 -17.19 -2.35 -1.81
CA TRP A 69 -15.88 -1.85 -1.39
C TRP A 69 -15.28 -2.72 -0.29
N ARG A 70 -16.09 -3.29 0.61
CA ARG A 70 -15.60 -4.18 1.67
C ARG A 70 -14.99 -5.46 1.12
N GLY A 71 -15.68 -6.12 0.18
CA GLY A 71 -15.15 -7.32 -0.47
C GLY A 71 -13.83 -7.03 -1.19
N ALA A 72 -13.76 -5.91 -1.91
CA ALA A 72 -12.53 -5.47 -2.56
C ALA A 72 -11.41 -5.16 -1.56
N PHE A 73 -11.69 -4.47 -0.46
CA PHE A 73 -10.69 -4.11 0.53
C PHE A 73 -10.11 -5.34 1.24
N ILE A 74 -10.96 -6.31 1.58
CA ILE A 74 -10.51 -7.59 2.14
C ILE A 74 -9.62 -8.32 1.14
N ALA A 75 -10.08 -8.48 -0.11
CA ALA A 75 -9.31 -9.17 -1.14
C ALA A 75 -7.95 -8.51 -1.42
N LEU A 76 -7.94 -7.18 -1.61
CA LEU A 76 -6.74 -6.39 -1.89
C LEU A 76 -5.80 -6.35 -0.68
N SER A 77 -6.33 -6.34 0.54
CA SER A 77 -5.53 -6.41 1.76
C SER A 77 -4.88 -7.78 1.94
N VAL A 78 -5.56 -8.87 1.61
CA VAL A 78 -4.96 -10.21 1.62
C VAL A 78 -3.83 -10.30 0.59
N ILE A 79 -4.03 -9.74 -0.61
CA ILE A 79 -2.99 -9.67 -1.65
C ILE A 79 -1.80 -8.80 -1.19
N GLY A 80 -2.06 -7.63 -0.60
CA GLY A 80 -1.06 -6.73 -0.03
C GLY A 80 -0.27 -7.36 1.11
N CYS A 81 -0.94 -8.04 2.02
CA CYS A 81 -0.31 -8.76 3.12
C CYS A 81 0.55 -9.93 2.59
N ALA A 82 0.01 -10.77 1.71
CA ALA A 82 0.74 -11.91 1.16
C ALA A 82 1.99 -11.47 0.36
N SER A 83 1.89 -10.40 -0.42
CA SER A 83 3.02 -9.85 -1.17
C SER A 83 4.08 -9.25 -0.24
N THR A 84 3.68 -8.53 0.81
CA THR A 84 4.58 -7.93 1.80
C THR A 84 5.28 -9.02 2.63
N LEU A 85 4.55 -10.04 3.09
CA LEU A 85 5.13 -11.18 3.83
C LEU A 85 6.09 -12.00 2.97
N ARG A 86 5.78 -12.19 1.67
CA ARG A 86 6.72 -12.84 0.72
C ARG A 86 8.00 -12.04 0.53
N LEU A 87 7.94 -10.71 0.59
CA LEU A 87 9.12 -9.84 0.58
C LEU A 87 9.90 -10.00 1.89
N LEU A 88 9.22 -9.96 3.03
CA LEU A 88 9.80 -10.04 4.38
C LEU A 88 10.52 -11.37 4.64
N ALA A 89 9.90 -12.50 4.29
CA ALA A 89 10.46 -13.83 4.47
C ALA A 89 11.79 -14.06 3.73
N ARG A 90 12.12 -13.18 2.78
CA ARG A 90 13.33 -13.26 1.95
C ARG A 90 14.27 -12.07 2.16
N ALA A 91 13.89 -11.08 2.97
CA ALA A 91 14.73 -9.97 3.37
C ALA A 91 15.61 -10.43 4.55
N ARG A 92 16.93 -10.47 4.35
CA ARG A 92 17.92 -10.69 5.43
C ARG A 92 18.71 -9.41 5.65
N GLY A 93 18.86 -8.98 6.91
CA GLY A 93 19.90 -8.06 7.35
C GLY A 93 19.52 -6.64 7.79
N HIS A 94 18.35 -6.10 7.41
CA HIS A 94 17.98 -4.71 7.75
C HIS A 94 16.77 -4.64 8.70
N HIS A 95 17.04 -4.48 10.00
CA HIS A 95 16.01 -4.47 11.06
C HIS A 95 14.89 -3.45 10.81
N PHE A 96 15.23 -2.25 10.33
CA PHE A 96 14.23 -1.21 10.04
C PHE A 96 13.37 -1.53 8.80
N LEU A 97 13.93 -2.17 7.77
CA LEU A 97 13.15 -2.62 6.60
C LEU A 97 12.16 -3.73 7.00
N ILE A 98 12.59 -4.63 7.89
CA ILE A 98 11.74 -5.67 8.49
C ILE A 98 10.59 -5.01 9.27
N TRP A 99 10.89 -4.01 10.11
CA TRP A 99 9.88 -3.30 10.90
C TRP A 99 8.88 -2.55 10.00
N GLN A 100 9.35 -1.86 8.97
CA GLN A 100 8.49 -1.12 8.03
C GLN A 100 7.59 -2.07 7.22
N GLN A 101 8.11 -3.21 6.78
CA GLN A 101 7.32 -4.24 6.09
C GLN A 101 6.33 -4.92 7.05
N ALA A 102 6.71 -5.17 8.29
CA ALA A 102 5.81 -5.69 9.32
C ALA A 102 4.69 -4.69 9.62
N ALA A 103 4.98 -3.39 9.70
CA ALA A 103 4.00 -2.35 9.88
C ALA A 103 3.02 -2.27 8.69
N ALA A 104 3.50 -2.37 7.45
CA ALA A 104 2.63 -2.44 6.27
C ALA A 104 1.75 -3.70 6.26
N ALA A 105 2.31 -4.87 6.63
CA ALA A 105 1.54 -6.11 6.75
C ALA A 105 0.46 -6.01 7.85
N LEU A 106 0.79 -5.38 8.99
CA LEU A 106 -0.15 -5.09 10.05
C LEU A 106 -1.28 -4.17 9.58
N LEU A 107 -0.97 -3.12 8.81
CA LEU A 107 -1.98 -2.23 8.25
C LEU A 107 -2.91 -2.96 7.29
N TYR A 108 -2.39 -3.81 6.40
CA TYR A 108 -3.24 -4.64 5.55
C TYR A 108 -4.12 -5.59 6.37
N ALA A 109 -3.58 -6.21 7.42
CA ALA A 109 -4.37 -7.05 8.32
C ALA A 109 -5.49 -6.24 9.01
N LEU A 110 -5.18 -5.03 9.49
CA LEU A 110 -6.17 -4.14 10.11
C LEU A 110 -7.26 -3.73 9.11
N ILE A 111 -6.90 -3.40 7.87
CA ILE A 111 -7.89 -3.07 6.82
C ILE A 111 -8.80 -4.28 6.54
N ALA A 112 -8.24 -5.48 6.45
CA ALA A 112 -9.05 -6.70 6.27
C ALA A 112 -9.99 -6.95 7.46
N VAL A 113 -9.52 -6.72 8.70
CA VAL A 113 -10.33 -6.86 9.92
C VAL A 113 -11.46 -5.83 9.95
N VAL A 114 -11.19 -4.56 9.65
CA VAL A 114 -12.22 -3.50 9.60
C VAL A 114 -13.25 -3.78 8.51
N GLY A 115 -12.80 -4.24 7.33
CA GLY A 115 -13.69 -4.64 6.24
C GLY A 115 -14.58 -5.83 6.61
N ALA A 116 -14.04 -6.81 7.35
CA ALA A 116 -14.77 -8.01 7.77
C ALA A 116 -15.72 -7.74 8.95
N PHE A 117 -15.29 -6.96 9.95
CA PHE A 117 -16.01 -6.68 11.19
C PHE A 117 -16.29 -5.18 11.33
N PRO A 118 -17.36 -4.67 10.71
CA PRO A 118 -17.67 -3.25 10.67
C PRO A 118 -18.14 -2.72 12.03
N ASP A 119 -18.54 -3.62 12.92
CA ASP A 119 -19.04 -3.34 14.26
C ASP A 119 -17.95 -2.87 15.22
N LEU A 120 -16.69 -3.18 14.91
CA LEU A 120 -15.54 -2.64 15.64
C LEU A 120 -15.44 -1.12 15.48
N ALA A 121 -15.79 -0.57 14.31
CA ALA A 121 -15.78 0.87 14.08
C ALA A 121 -16.91 1.61 14.82
N ARG A 122 -18.02 0.92 15.13
CA ARG A 122 -19.14 1.50 15.90
C ARG A 122 -18.76 1.91 17.33
N HIS A 123 -17.71 1.30 17.90
CA HIS A 123 -17.24 1.62 19.25
C HIS A 123 -16.46 2.95 19.32
N VAL A 124 -16.07 3.51 18.17
CA VAL A 124 -15.24 4.73 18.06
C VAL A 124 -16.04 5.90 17.44
N ASP A 125 -17.35 5.75 17.27
CA ASP A 125 -18.27 6.73 16.65
C ASP A 125 -17.87 7.17 15.22
N LEU A 126 -16.96 6.42 14.58
CA LEU A 126 -16.47 6.66 13.23
C LEU A 126 -17.18 5.73 12.24
N ARG A 127 -17.48 6.24 11.05
CA ARG A 127 -17.99 5.37 9.98
C ARG A 127 -16.88 4.40 9.55
N PRO A 128 -17.18 3.10 9.29
CA PRO A 128 -16.17 2.12 8.89
C PRO A 128 -15.27 2.61 7.73
N ILE A 129 -15.88 3.25 6.74
CA ILE A 129 -15.20 3.82 5.58
C ILE A 129 -14.21 4.95 5.92
N GLN A 130 -14.47 5.74 6.98
CA GLN A 130 -13.55 6.77 7.45
C GLN A 130 -12.34 6.15 8.17
N THR A 131 -12.57 5.07 8.91
CA THR A 131 -11.48 4.33 9.58
C THR A 131 -10.52 3.74 8.55
N GLU A 132 -11.06 3.17 7.47
CA GLU A 132 -10.22 2.64 6.39
C GLU A 132 -9.49 3.73 5.61
N ALA A 133 -10.11 4.90 5.40
CA ALA A 133 -9.43 6.06 4.82
C ALA A 133 -8.18 6.45 5.63
N LEU A 134 -8.27 6.46 6.97
CA LEU A 134 -7.12 6.73 7.84
C LEU A 134 -6.03 5.66 7.68
N LEU A 135 -6.39 4.38 7.63
CA LEU A 135 -5.43 3.29 7.43
C LEU A 135 -4.70 3.41 6.08
N LEU A 136 -5.41 3.81 5.02
CA LEU A 136 -4.83 4.05 3.70
C LEU A 136 -3.88 5.25 3.69
N ILE A 137 -4.16 6.31 4.46
CA ILE A 137 -3.23 7.43 4.63
C ILE A 137 -1.94 6.95 5.31
N VAL A 138 -2.05 6.15 6.38
CA VAL A 138 -0.85 5.62 7.03
C VAL A 138 -0.06 4.72 6.07
N LEU A 139 -0.76 3.88 5.30
CA LEU A 139 -0.15 3.01 4.29
C LEU A 139 0.61 3.82 3.22
N ILE A 140 0.05 4.94 2.75
CA ILE A 140 0.73 5.78 1.74
C ILE A 140 1.97 6.48 2.32
N ILE A 141 1.94 6.87 3.60
CA ILE A 141 3.11 7.44 4.29
C ILE A 141 4.23 6.39 4.38
N LEU A 142 3.89 5.14 4.73
CA LEU A 142 4.87 4.04 4.73
C LEU A 142 5.44 3.78 3.33
N ALA A 143 4.60 3.85 2.29
CA ALA A 143 5.06 3.69 0.91
C ALA A 143 6.05 4.79 0.51
N HIS A 144 5.80 6.05 0.88
CA HIS A 144 6.74 7.15 0.62
C HIS A 144 8.06 6.95 1.37
N ALA A 145 8.02 6.55 2.64
CA ALA A 145 9.23 6.23 3.39
C ALA A 145 10.04 5.10 2.73
N LEU A 146 9.37 4.09 2.18
CA LEU A 146 10.02 3.02 1.44
C LEU A 146 10.72 3.53 0.17
N VAL A 147 10.04 4.37 -0.61
CA VAL A 147 10.60 4.95 -1.84
C VAL A 147 11.80 5.83 -1.54
N TRP A 148 11.68 6.73 -0.56
CA TRP A 148 12.76 7.61 -0.15
C TRP A 148 14.03 6.81 0.18
N ARG A 149 13.89 5.76 0.97
CA ARG A 149 15.03 4.92 1.39
C ARG A 149 15.65 4.13 0.24
N TYR A 150 14.81 3.64 -0.67
CA TYR A 150 15.31 2.99 -1.88
C TYR A 150 16.13 3.97 -2.74
N MET A 151 15.64 5.20 -2.90
CA MET A 151 16.34 6.25 -3.64
C MET A 151 17.61 6.73 -2.92
N ALA A 152 17.61 6.77 -1.59
CA ALA A 152 18.76 7.16 -0.76
C ALA A 152 19.85 6.07 -0.68
N GLY A 153 19.69 4.93 -1.36
CA GLY A 153 20.72 3.87 -1.42
C GLY A 153 20.64 2.83 -0.29
N GLU A 154 19.84 3.04 0.75
CA GLU A 154 19.68 2.09 1.87
C GLU A 154 19.02 0.75 1.46
N GLY A 155 18.53 0.65 0.22
CA GLY A 155 18.02 -0.57 -0.40
C GLY A 155 18.92 -1.18 -1.49
N ARG A 156 19.95 -0.46 -1.95
CA ARG A 156 20.93 -0.92 -2.94
C ARG A 156 22.13 -1.46 -2.17
N ALA A 157 22.18 -2.77 -1.96
CA ALA A 157 23.39 -3.37 -1.38
C ALA A 157 24.57 -3.17 -2.35
N GLY A 158 25.51 -2.30 -1.99
CA GLY A 158 26.87 -2.27 -2.53
C GLY A 158 27.14 -1.37 -3.74
N GLU A 159 26.93 -0.06 -3.62
CA GLU A 159 27.75 0.92 -4.35
C GLU A 159 28.54 1.73 -3.30
N GLU A 160 29.37 1.04 -2.51
CA GLU A 160 30.47 1.69 -1.83
C GLU A 160 31.72 1.51 -2.70
N ALA A 161 32.14 2.65 -3.27
CA ALA A 161 33.46 3.10 -3.71
C ALA A 161 34.50 2.06 -4.19
#